data_AF-A0A538LTZ7-F1
#
_entry.id   AF-A0A538LTZ7-F1
#
_cell.length_a   1.000
_cell.length_b   1.000
_cell.length_c   1.000
_cell.angle_alpha   90.00
_cell.angle_beta   90.00
_cell.angle_gamma   90.00
#
_symmetry.space_group_name_H-M   'P 1'
#
loop_
_entity.id
_entity.type
_entity.pdbx_description
1 polymer ?
#
loop_
_entity_poly.entity_id
_entity_poly.type
_entity_poly.pdbx_seq_one_letter_code
_entity_poly.pdbx_strand_id
1 'polypeptide(L)'
;MAESITQRAPGGSTRAAEARRRFGPAVENKSSAARLTALAGFASFDLIIAAAFVAPPLWNAPGTMASGSQVAAYAQQHAGRIIASLVIYSVAMGVFLCFTAGLWSWLREREHPPQALSSIFAFGALALAVLVLSAFVPAYLLSYRAQPATIAGPLGDLTFGLLALSGIPTAVCMGAYAVLVARLRCLPRWTAWLAAAGAVAHILIAASFVSHGAFLSLESLVIVWVPATFFAWIAAASAALLRA
;
A
#
# COMPACT_ATOMS: atom_id res chain seq x y z
N MET A 1 36.26 -21.73 74.84
CA MET A 1 36.50 -22.14 73.45
C MET A 1 35.18 -21.95 72.71
N ALA A 2 34.99 -20.81 72.06
CA ALA A 2 33.77 -20.52 71.28
C ALA A 2 34.22 -19.78 70.01
N GLU A 3 34.05 -20.46 68.88
CA GLU A 3 34.52 -20.05 67.55
C GLU A 3 33.60 -18.99 66.90
N SER A 4 34.28 -18.17 66.12
CA SER A 4 33.80 -17.17 65.16
C SER A 4 32.92 -17.77 64.06
N ILE A 5 31.79 -17.13 63.75
CA ILE A 5 31.14 -17.23 62.44
C ILE A 5 30.66 -15.85 61.99
N THR A 6 31.50 -15.17 61.22
CA THR A 6 31.12 -14.07 60.34
C THR A 6 30.66 -14.63 58.99
N GLN A 7 29.35 -14.77 58.79
CA GLN A 7 28.75 -15.21 57.54
C GLN A 7 28.46 -13.99 56.64
N ARG A 8 29.41 -13.64 55.76
CA ARG A 8 29.16 -12.72 54.63
C ARG A 8 28.47 -13.50 53.51
N ALA A 9 27.20 -13.17 53.22
CA ALA A 9 26.49 -13.71 52.06
C ALA A 9 26.97 -13.04 50.76
N PRO A 10 27.46 -13.78 49.74
CA PRO A 10 27.74 -13.25 48.42
C PRO A 10 26.56 -13.60 47.49
N GLY A 11 25.62 -12.66 47.28
CA GLY A 11 24.43 -12.96 46.46
C GLY A 11 23.80 -11.81 45.70
N GLY A 12 24.37 -10.60 45.77
CA GLY A 12 23.74 -9.40 45.18
C GLY A 12 24.03 -9.16 43.70
N SER A 13 25.19 -9.61 43.18
CA SER A 13 25.66 -9.18 41.85
C SER A 13 25.08 -10.01 40.69
N THR A 14 24.78 -11.29 40.90
CA THR A 14 24.30 -12.21 39.87
C THR A 14 22.83 -11.97 39.51
N ARG A 15 21.95 -11.71 40.49
CA ARG A 15 20.53 -11.42 40.24
C ARG A 15 20.29 -10.11 39.49
N ALA A 16 21.10 -9.08 39.74
CA ALA A 16 21.00 -7.81 39.02
C ALA A 16 21.51 -7.94 37.56
N ALA A 17 22.52 -8.77 37.31
CA ALA A 17 23.02 -9.09 35.98
C ALA A 17 22.05 -9.98 35.18
N GLU A 18 21.39 -10.94 35.83
CA GLU A 18 20.33 -11.75 35.20
C GLU A 18 19.08 -10.94 34.89
N ALA A 19 18.68 -9.99 35.75
CA ALA A 19 17.55 -9.10 35.47
C ALA A 19 17.84 -8.19 34.27
N ARG A 20 19.05 -7.64 34.14
CA ARG A 20 19.46 -6.88 32.93
C ARG A 20 19.51 -7.74 31.67
N ARG A 21 19.88 -9.03 31.77
CA ARG A 21 19.80 -9.99 30.64
C ARG A 21 18.38 -10.38 30.27
N ARG A 22 17.46 -10.42 31.24
CA ARG A 22 16.03 -10.73 30.99
C ARG A 22 15.25 -9.57 30.38
N PHE A 23 15.75 -8.33 30.51
CA PHE A 23 15.06 -7.09 30.11
C PHE A 23 15.79 -6.22 29.06
N GLY A 24 16.74 -6.75 28.30
CA GLY A 24 17.22 -6.14 27.03
C GLY A 24 16.96 -7.10 25.87
N PRO A 25 16.21 -6.73 24.79
CA PRO A 25 16.60 -5.72 23.79
C PRO A 25 15.42 -4.92 23.20
N ALA A 26 14.60 -4.25 24.03
CA ALA A 26 13.43 -3.52 23.53
C ALA A 26 13.78 -2.33 22.59
N VAL A 27 15.01 -1.79 22.69
CA VAL A 27 15.48 -0.66 21.85
C VAL A 27 16.01 -1.14 20.49
N GLU A 28 16.71 -2.28 20.45
CA GLU A 28 17.27 -2.84 19.21
C GLU A 28 16.18 -3.30 18.25
N ASN A 29 15.08 -3.84 18.79
CA ASN A 29 13.98 -4.41 18.03
C ASN A 29 13.12 -3.36 17.29
N LYS A 30 12.99 -2.14 17.84
CA LYS A 30 12.17 -1.07 17.23
C LYS A 30 12.77 -0.51 15.94
N SER A 31 14.09 -0.36 15.90
CA SER A 31 14.81 0.07 14.69
C SER A 31 14.72 -0.99 13.58
N SER A 32 14.79 -2.27 13.96
CA SER A 32 14.64 -3.40 13.04
C SER A 32 13.23 -3.46 12.43
N ALA A 33 12.19 -3.25 13.23
CA ALA A 33 10.80 -3.24 12.75
C ALA A 33 10.50 -2.09 11.79
N ALA A 34 10.99 -0.88 12.08
CA ALA A 34 10.85 0.26 11.17
C ALA A 34 11.58 0.02 9.84
N ARG A 35 12.79 -0.56 9.90
CA ARG A 35 13.55 -0.93 8.70
C ARG A 35 12.85 -2.00 7.88
N LEU A 36 12.33 -3.05 8.51
CA LEU A 36 11.58 -4.11 7.81
C LEU A 36 10.32 -3.53 7.13
N THR A 37 9.60 -2.66 7.83
CA THR A 37 8.44 -1.94 7.28
C THR A 37 8.85 -1.15 6.03
N ALA A 38 9.91 -0.36 6.12
CA ALA A 38 10.39 0.43 4.98
C ALA A 38 10.85 -0.44 3.80
N LEU A 39 11.55 -1.55 4.07
CA LEU A 39 11.95 -2.50 3.03
C LEU A 39 10.76 -3.15 2.35
N ALA A 40 9.69 -3.49 3.09
CA ALA A 40 8.44 -3.96 2.49
C ALA A 40 7.83 -2.88 1.59
N GLY A 41 7.85 -1.61 2.01
CA GLY A 41 7.33 -0.52 1.18
C GLY A 41 8.12 -0.33 -0.12
N PHE A 42 9.46 -0.36 -0.08
CA PHE A 42 10.29 -0.34 -1.28
C PHE A 42 10.08 -1.57 -2.16
N ALA A 43 10.04 -2.77 -1.59
CA ALA A 43 9.79 -4.00 -2.35
C ALA A 43 8.42 -3.95 -3.06
N SER A 44 7.37 -3.44 -2.39
CA SER A 44 6.07 -3.22 -3.02
C SER A 44 6.16 -2.22 -4.17
N PHE A 45 6.81 -1.07 -3.96
CA PHE A 45 7.02 -0.06 -4.99
C PHE A 45 7.77 -0.63 -6.21
N ASP A 46 8.89 -1.32 -5.98
CA ASP A 46 9.72 -1.89 -7.05
C ASP A 46 8.95 -2.95 -7.84
N LEU A 47 8.15 -3.79 -7.18
CA LEU A 47 7.28 -4.77 -7.86
C LEU A 47 6.18 -4.09 -8.69
N ILE A 48 5.58 -2.99 -8.21
CA ILE A 48 4.61 -2.20 -8.99
C ILE A 48 5.27 -1.65 -10.26
N ILE A 49 6.48 -1.09 -10.13
CA ILE A 49 7.24 -0.57 -11.28
C ILE A 49 7.60 -1.70 -12.25
N ALA A 50 8.09 -2.83 -11.75
CA ALA A 50 8.40 -4.00 -12.57
C ALA A 50 7.16 -4.52 -13.33
N ALA A 51 6.01 -4.61 -12.66
CA ALA A 51 4.76 -5.00 -13.28
C ALA A 51 4.33 -4.04 -14.40
N ALA A 52 4.55 -2.73 -14.23
CA ALA A 52 4.24 -1.73 -15.26
C ALA A 52 5.07 -1.89 -16.54
N PHE A 53 6.31 -2.39 -16.44
CA PHE A 53 7.15 -2.71 -17.59
C PHE A 53 6.73 -4.02 -18.29
N VAL A 54 6.18 -4.98 -17.53
CA VAL A 54 5.64 -6.24 -18.08
C VAL A 54 4.30 -6.02 -18.76
N ALA A 55 3.43 -5.22 -18.13
CA ALA A 55 2.11 -4.90 -18.61
C ALA A 55 2.16 -4.33 -20.03
N PRO A 56 1.14 -4.58 -20.86
CA PRO A 56 0.96 -3.80 -22.08
C PRO A 56 0.87 -2.31 -21.73
N PRO A 57 1.44 -1.42 -22.57
CA PRO A 57 1.38 0.01 -22.27
C PRO A 57 -0.07 0.48 -22.11
N LEU A 58 -0.37 1.18 -21.02
CA LEU A 58 -1.74 1.59 -20.68
C LEU A 58 -2.38 2.47 -21.75
N TRP A 59 -1.60 3.26 -22.49
CA TRP A 59 -2.09 4.09 -23.60
C TRP A 59 -2.53 3.29 -24.83
N ASN A 60 -2.26 1.99 -24.87
CA ASN A 60 -2.76 1.09 -25.91
C ASN A 60 -4.02 0.31 -25.47
N ALA A 61 -4.41 0.40 -24.20
CA ALA A 61 -5.58 -0.31 -23.70
C ALA A 61 -6.86 0.26 -24.33
N PRO A 62 -7.85 -0.58 -24.67
CA PRO A 62 -9.14 -0.12 -25.13
C PRO A 62 -9.78 0.81 -24.10
N GLY A 63 -10.29 1.95 -24.55
CA GLY A 63 -11.05 2.88 -23.71
C GLY A 63 -12.38 2.28 -23.24
N THR A 64 -13.03 2.95 -22.29
CA THR A 64 -14.34 2.56 -21.74
C THR A 64 -15.48 2.57 -22.77
N MET A 65 -15.33 3.28 -23.88
CA MET A 65 -16.29 3.28 -24.99
C MET A 65 -15.97 2.26 -26.10
N ALA A 66 -14.92 1.44 -25.93
CA ALA A 66 -14.55 0.44 -26.93
C ALA A 66 -15.59 -0.68 -27.01
N SER A 67 -15.73 -1.27 -28.21
CA SER A 67 -16.64 -2.39 -28.37
C SER A 67 -16.13 -3.64 -27.64
N GLY A 68 -17.05 -4.50 -27.19
CA GLY A 68 -16.66 -5.75 -26.53
C GLY A 68 -15.77 -6.65 -27.38
N SER A 69 -15.87 -6.59 -28.72
CA SER A 69 -14.97 -7.33 -29.62
C SER A 69 -13.55 -6.74 -29.64
N GLN A 70 -13.40 -5.43 -29.55
CA GLN A 70 -12.09 -4.77 -29.41
C GLN A 70 -11.45 -5.13 -28.07
N VAL A 71 -12.22 -5.12 -26.97
CA VAL A 71 -11.73 -5.53 -25.64
C VAL A 71 -11.29 -7.00 -25.63
N ALA A 72 -12.10 -7.89 -26.21
CA ALA A 72 -11.75 -9.31 -26.33
C ALA A 72 -10.48 -9.52 -27.14
N ALA A 73 -10.36 -8.87 -28.31
CA ALA A 73 -9.20 -8.99 -29.18
C ALA A 73 -7.92 -8.50 -28.49
N TYR A 74 -7.97 -7.36 -27.83
CA TYR A 74 -6.84 -6.80 -27.08
C TYR A 74 -6.37 -7.75 -25.97
N ALA A 75 -7.31 -8.27 -25.18
CA ALA A 75 -6.99 -9.18 -24.09
C ALA A 75 -6.34 -10.48 -24.58
N GLN A 76 -6.81 -11.03 -25.71
CA GLN A 76 -6.19 -12.22 -26.31
C GLN A 76 -4.80 -11.91 -26.89
N GLN A 77 -4.65 -10.78 -27.58
CA GLN A 77 -3.36 -10.36 -28.14
C GLN A 77 -2.29 -10.17 -27.06
N HIS A 78 -2.69 -9.76 -25.86
CA HIS A 78 -1.77 -9.43 -24.77
C HIS A 78 -1.89 -10.35 -23.54
N ALA A 79 -2.58 -11.48 -23.66
CA ALA A 79 -2.98 -12.34 -22.54
C ALA A 79 -1.81 -12.67 -21.59
N GLY A 80 -0.70 -13.17 -22.14
CA GLY A 80 0.47 -13.55 -21.34
C GLY A 80 1.08 -12.38 -20.56
N ARG A 81 1.17 -11.19 -21.18
CA ARG A 81 1.69 -9.98 -20.52
C ARG A 81 0.75 -9.47 -19.44
N ILE A 82 -0.56 -9.46 -19.71
CA ILE A 82 -1.57 -9.05 -18.73
C ILE A 82 -1.51 -9.99 -17.53
N ILE A 83 -1.61 -11.30 -17.73
CA ILE A 83 -1.54 -12.29 -16.65
C ILE A 83 -0.25 -12.14 -15.84
N ALA A 84 0.91 -12.07 -16.50
CA ALA A 84 2.19 -11.92 -15.80
C ALA A 84 2.23 -10.63 -14.96
N SER A 85 1.80 -9.50 -15.51
CA SER A 85 1.73 -8.23 -14.77
C SER A 85 0.78 -8.29 -13.59
N LEU A 86 -0.40 -8.90 -13.74
CA LEU A 86 -1.38 -9.04 -12.65
C LEU A 86 -0.84 -9.92 -11.52
N VAL A 87 -0.05 -10.96 -11.82
CA VAL A 87 0.59 -11.79 -10.79
C VAL A 87 1.58 -10.94 -9.99
N ILE A 88 2.42 -10.18 -10.68
CA ILE A 88 3.40 -9.30 -10.03
C ILE A 88 2.69 -8.23 -9.20
N TYR A 89 1.63 -7.59 -9.74
CA TYR A 89 0.82 -6.62 -8.99
C TYR A 89 0.14 -7.24 -7.76
N SER A 90 -0.37 -8.47 -7.84
CA SER A 90 -0.95 -9.17 -6.68
C SER A 90 0.10 -9.41 -5.59
N VAL A 91 1.30 -9.85 -5.94
CA VAL A 91 2.41 -9.99 -4.98
C VAL A 91 2.78 -8.64 -4.39
N ALA A 92 2.88 -7.60 -5.23
CA ALA A 92 3.17 -6.25 -4.78
C ALA A 92 2.11 -5.74 -3.76
N MET A 93 0.84 -6.06 -3.98
CA MET A 93 -0.24 -5.72 -3.05
C MET A 93 -0.18 -6.51 -1.74
N GLY A 94 0.23 -7.79 -1.79
CA GLY A 94 0.51 -8.57 -0.58
C GLY A 94 1.64 -7.96 0.26
N VAL A 95 2.74 -7.55 -0.40
CA VAL A 95 3.86 -6.87 0.26
C VAL A 95 3.45 -5.48 0.77
N PHE A 96 2.61 -4.75 0.03
CA PHE A 96 2.01 -3.49 0.46
C PHE A 96 1.21 -3.64 1.76
N LEU A 97 0.48 -4.75 1.94
CA LEU A 97 -0.22 -5.03 3.20
C LEU A 97 0.75 -5.21 4.36
N CYS A 98 1.93 -5.82 4.15
CA CYS A 98 2.98 -5.88 5.17
C CYS A 98 3.53 -4.49 5.51
N PHE A 99 3.78 -3.66 4.50
CA PHE A 99 4.20 -2.26 4.70
C PHE A 99 3.17 -1.46 5.50
N THR A 100 1.89 -1.55 5.14
CA THR A 100 0.82 -0.79 5.80
C THR A 100 0.54 -1.30 7.20
N ALA A 101 0.61 -2.61 7.45
CA ALA A 101 0.52 -3.16 8.80
C ALA A 101 1.66 -2.64 9.70
N GLY A 102 2.90 -2.66 9.20
CA GLY A 102 4.05 -2.13 9.94
C GLY A 102 3.95 -0.63 10.20
N LEU A 103 3.58 0.15 9.18
CA LEU A 103 3.40 1.60 9.30
C LEU A 103 2.24 1.93 10.24
N TRP A 104 1.14 1.18 10.19
CA TRP A 104 0.02 1.31 11.12
C TRP A 104 0.47 1.07 12.56
N SER A 105 1.15 -0.04 12.85
CA SER A 105 1.68 -0.33 14.19
C SER A 105 2.59 0.80 14.67
N TRP A 106 3.49 1.28 13.81
CA TRP A 106 4.43 2.36 14.12
C TRP A 106 3.74 3.71 14.39
N LEU A 107 2.71 4.05 13.62
CA LEU A 107 1.90 5.27 13.82
C LEU A 107 1.04 5.18 15.07
N ARG A 108 0.42 4.01 15.28
CA ARG A 108 -0.47 3.73 16.42
C ARG A 108 0.25 3.86 17.76
N GLU A 109 1.51 3.44 17.85
CA GLU A 109 2.33 3.63 19.06
C GLU A 109 2.56 5.11 19.39
N ARG A 110 2.49 5.99 18.39
CA ARG A 110 2.73 7.43 18.54
C ARG A 110 1.44 8.23 18.68
N GLU A 111 0.31 7.67 18.27
CA GLU A 111 -1.00 8.27 18.46
C GLU A 111 -1.51 7.94 19.88
N HIS A 112 -1.82 8.98 20.64
CA HIS A 112 -2.47 8.79 21.94
C HIS A 112 -3.88 8.19 21.76
N PRO A 113 -4.39 7.42 22.74
CA PRO A 113 -5.77 6.94 22.72
C PRO A 113 -6.75 8.09 22.42
N PRO A 114 -7.75 7.89 21.53
CA PRO A 114 -8.31 6.60 21.10
C PRO A 114 -7.68 5.96 19.83
N GLN A 115 -6.60 6.52 19.26
CA GLN A 115 -5.92 5.95 18.07
C GLN A 115 -6.81 5.83 16.81
N ALA A 116 -7.75 6.76 16.65
CA ALA A 116 -8.74 6.72 15.58
C ALA A 116 -8.09 6.91 14.21
N LEU A 117 -7.13 7.83 14.06
CA LEU A 117 -6.53 8.13 12.74
C LEU A 117 -5.67 6.97 12.24
N SER A 118 -4.91 6.31 13.12
CA SER A 118 -4.11 5.13 12.75
C SER A 118 -5.03 3.99 12.31
N SER A 119 -6.18 3.83 12.97
CA SER A 119 -7.19 2.85 12.57
C SER A 119 -7.82 3.19 11.21
N ILE A 120 -8.18 4.45 10.97
CA ILE A 120 -8.70 4.91 9.66
C ILE A 120 -7.67 4.67 8.54
N PHE A 121 -6.39 4.95 8.81
CA PHE A 121 -5.30 4.63 7.88
C PHE A 121 -5.27 3.15 7.52
N ALA A 122 -5.30 2.26 8.51
CA ALA A 122 -5.23 0.81 8.30
C ALA A 122 -6.45 0.26 7.56
N PHE A 123 -7.66 0.67 7.94
CA PHE A 123 -8.88 0.23 7.25
C PHE A 123 -8.98 0.79 5.84
N GLY A 124 -8.54 2.03 5.60
CA GLY A 124 -8.43 2.60 4.24
C GLY A 124 -7.44 1.81 3.37
N ALA A 125 -6.26 1.47 3.91
CA ALA A 125 -5.28 0.64 3.21
C ALA A 125 -5.81 -0.77 2.88
N LEU A 126 -6.51 -1.40 3.82
CA LEU A 126 -7.13 -2.71 3.60
C LEU A 126 -8.23 -2.65 2.54
N ALA A 127 -9.12 -1.66 2.61
CA ALA A 127 -10.18 -1.48 1.62
C ALA A 127 -9.64 -1.20 0.21
N LEU A 128 -8.57 -0.41 0.10
CA LEU A 128 -7.82 -0.21 -1.14
C LEU A 128 -7.31 -1.54 -1.69
N ALA A 129 -6.59 -2.32 -0.88
CA ALA A 129 -6.01 -3.59 -1.31
C ALA A 129 -7.10 -4.58 -1.78
N VAL A 130 -8.21 -4.67 -1.05
CA VAL A 130 -9.35 -5.52 -1.41
C VAL A 130 -9.95 -5.11 -2.75
N LEU A 131 -10.20 -3.82 -2.98
CA LEU A 131 -10.78 -3.35 -4.26
C LEU A 131 -9.82 -3.57 -5.44
N VAL A 132 -8.52 -3.32 -5.25
CA VAL A 132 -7.52 -3.55 -6.31
C VAL A 132 -7.41 -5.04 -6.65
N LEU A 133 -7.30 -5.91 -5.65
CA LEU A 133 -7.29 -7.36 -5.89
C LEU A 133 -8.61 -7.85 -6.51
N SER A 134 -9.74 -7.25 -6.13
CA SER A 134 -11.03 -7.54 -6.75
C SER A 134 -11.07 -7.10 -8.21
N ALA A 135 -10.46 -5.97 -8.56
CA ALA A 135 -10.34 -5.51 -9.94
C ALA A 135 -9.50 -6.44 -10.81
N PHE A 136 -8.51 -7.11 -10.23
CA PHE A 136 -7.67 -8.05 -10.97
C PHE A 136 -8.43 -9.32 -11.38
N VAL A 137 -9.46 -9.72 -10.65
CA VAL A 137 -10.27 -10.91 -10.98
C VAL A 137 -10.91 -10.82 -12.38
N PRO A 138 -11.71 -9.79 -12.73
CA PRO A 138 -12.27 -9.68 -14.08
C PRO A 138 -11.18 -9.50 -15.15
N ALA A 139 -10.07 -8.82 -14.86
CA ALA A 139 -8.94 -8.71 -15.77
C ALA A 139 -8.27 -10.07 -16.08
N TYR A 140 -8.13 -10.92 -15.05
CA TYR A 140 -7.70 -12.31 -15.23
C TYR A 140 -8.70 -13.09 -16.06
N LEU A 141 -9.99 -13.03 -15.75
CA LEU A 141 -11.02 -13.75 -16.51
C LEU A 141 -11.03 -13.36 -17.99
N LEU A 142 -10.83 -12.08 -18.27
CA LEU A 142 -10.75 -11.54 -19.63
C LEU A 142 -9.53 -12.07 -20.40
N SER A 143 -8.41 -12.29 -19.72
CA SER A 143 -7.13 -12.64 -20.35
C SER A 143 -6.79 -14.13 -20.29
N TYR A 144 -7.38 -14.89 -19.36
CA TYR A 144 -7.09 -16.30 -19.13
C TYR A 144 -7.62 -17.21 -20.24
N ARG A 145 -8.70 -16.81 -20.90
CA ARG A 145 -9.27 -17.52 -22.05
C ARG A 145 -10.03 -16.54 -22.93
N ALA A 146 -10.28 -16.94 -24.17
CA ALA A 146 -11.13 -16.17 -25.07
C ALA A 146 -12.53 -15.97 -24.46
N GLN A 147 -12.99 -14.72 -24.47
CA GLN A 147 -14.32 -14.34 -24.00
C GLN A 147 -15.15 -13.83 -25.18
N PRO A 148 -16.46 -14.14 -25.24
CA PRO A 148 -17.34 -13.55 -26.22
C PRO A 148 -17.46 -12.03 -26.00
N ALA A 149 -17.69 -11.28 -27.08
CA ALA A 149 -17.79 -9.82 -27.04
C ALA A 149 -18.85 -9.31 -26.05
N THR A 150 -19.93 -10.07 -25.85
CA THR A 150 -21.01 -9.74 -24.89
C THR A 150 -20.56 -9.78 -23.42
N ILE A 151 -19.47 -10.47 -23.10
CA ILE A 151 -18.91 -10.58 -21.74
C ILE A 151 -17.66 -9.71 -21.59
N ALA A 152 -16.84 -9.61 -22.64
CA ALA A 152 -15.54 -8.95 -22.59
C ALA A 152 -15.63 -7.46 -22.21
N GLY A 153 -16.58 -6.72 -22.81
CA GLY A 153 -16.81 -5.31 -22.48
C GLY A 153 -17.12 -5.10 -20.98
N PRO A 154 -18.19 -5.72 -20.44
CA PRO A 154 -18.52 -5.63 -19.02
C PRO A 154 -17.39 -6.03 -18.05
N LEU A 155 -16.55 -7.01 -18.40
CA LEU A 155 -15.38 -7.36 -17.56
C LEU A 155 -14.31 -6.25 -17.57
N GLY A 156 -14.08 -5.62 -18.72
CA GLY A 156 -13.21 -4.44 -18.82
C GLY A 156 -13.73 -3.29 -17.96
N ASP A 157 -15.00 -2.95 -18.09
CA ASP A 157 -15.65 -1.89 -17.33
C ASP A 157 -15.61 -2.16 -15.81
N LEU A 158 -15.86 -3.40 -15.40
CA LEU A 158 -15.78 -3.79 -13.99
C LEU A 158 -14.35 -3.67 -13.46
N THR A 159 -13.34 -4.03 -14.26
CA THR A 159 -11.92 -3.87 -13.90
C THR A 159 -11.59 -2.40 -13.64
N PHE A 160 -11.86 -1.53 -14.61
CA PHE A 160 -11.58 -0.11 -14.48
C PHE A 160 -12.41 0.55 -13.39
N GLY A 161 -13.67 0.13 -13.24
CA GLY A 161 -14.57 0.64 -12.21
C GLY A 161 -14.07 0.32 -10.80
N LEU A 162 -13.62 -0.90 -10.54
CA LEU A 162 -13.06 -1.28 -9.23
C LEU A 162 -11.74 -0.54 -8.93
N LEU A 163 -10.88 -0.34 -9.93
CA LEU A 163 -9.66 0.47 -9.78
C LEU A 163 -9.96 1.96 -9.53
N ALA A 164 -10.96 2.52 -10.19
CA ALA A 164 -11.38 3.90 -9.95
C ALA A 164 -11.98 4.05 -8.54
N LEU A 165 -12.83 3.10 -8.14
CA LEU A 165 -13.47 3.10 -6.84
C LEU A 165 -12.46 2.94 -5.69
N SER A 166 -11.33 2.26 -5.92
CA SER A 166 -10.25 2.17 -4.94
C SER A 166 -9.59 3.53 -4.65
N GLY A 167 -9.85 4.56 -5.46
CA GLY A 167 -9.44 5.93 -5.18
C GLY A 167 -9.99 6.46 -3.83
N ILE A 168 -11.25 6.17 -3.49
CA ILE A 168 -11.86 6.64 -2.23
C ILE A 168 -11.12 6.11 -0.99
N PRO A 169 -10.92 4.79 -0.80
CA PRO A 169 -10.17 4.29 0.35
C PRO A 169 -8.69 4.71 0.32
N THR A 170 -8.10 4.90 -0.87
CA THR A 170 -6.75 5.49 -0.99
C THR A 170 -6.70 6.91 -0.41
N ALA A 171 -7.67 7.75 -0.76
CA ALA A 171 -7.76 9.11 -0.25
C ALA A 171 -7.97 9.16 1.26
N VAL A 172 -8.82 8.27 1.80
CA VAL A 172 -9.03 8.12 3.26
C VAL A 172 -7.73 7.71 3.94
N CYS A 173 -7.04 6.70 3.41
CA CYS A 173 -5.77 6.20 3.94
C CYS A 173 -4.70 7.30 3.96
N MET A 174 -4.45 7.93 2.81
CA MET A 174 -3.44 8.98 2.65
C MET A 174 -3.78 10.24 3.45
N GLY A 175 -5.06 10.61 3.52
CA GLY A 175 -5.54 11.72 4.34
C GLY A 175 -5.30 11.49 5.83
N ALA A 176 -5.61 10.29 6.34
CA ALA A 176 -5.34 9.94 7.73
C ALA A 176 -3.84 9.96 8.04
N TYR A 177 -2.99 9.42 7.16
CA TYR A 177 -1.54 9.51 7.27
C TYR A 177 -1.06 10.97 7.29
N ALA A 178 -1.56 11.81 6.38
CA ALA A 178 -1.18 13.22 6.30
C ALA A 178 -1.50 13.96 7.60
N VAL A 179 -2.70 13.76 8.15
CA VAL A 179 -3.13 14.37 9.42
C VAL A 179 -2.27 13.88 10.58
N LEU A 180 -1.97 12.57 10.67
CA LEU A 180 -1.12 12.00 11.71
C LEU A 180 0.27 12.62 11.69
N VAL A 181 0.95 12.60 10.53
CA VAL A 181 2.31 13.13 10.40
C VAL A 181 2.36 14.63 10.63
N ALA A 182 1.35 15.38 10.15
CA ALA A 182 1.28 16.83 10.37
C ALA A 182 1.10 17.18 11.87
N ARG A 183 0.26 16.43 12.60
CA ARG A 183 -0.03 16.65 14.02
C ARG A 183 1.10 16.17 14.92
N LEU A 184 1.54 14.93 14.75
CA LEU A 184 2.51 14.27 15.63
C LEU A 184 3.96 14.63 15.27
N ARG A 185 4.21 15.16 14.06
CA ARG A 185 5.56 15.47 13.54
C ARG A 185 6.53 14.29 13.65
N CYS A 186 6.01 13.07 13.57
CA CYS A 186 6.77 11.84 13.73
C CYS A 186 7.60 11.48 12.50
N LEU A 187 7.25 12.01 11.33
CA LEU A 187 7.99 11.88 10.07
C LEU A 187 8.16 13.27 9.44
N PRO A 188 9.06 13.42 8.45
CA PRO A 188 9.25 14.68 7.74
C PRO A 188 7.94 15.20 7.13
N ARG A 189 7.66 16.49 7.34
CA ARG A 189 6.41 17.16 6.92
C ARG A 189 6.11 17.06 5.44
N TRP A 190 7.14 17.01 4.59
CA TRP A 190 6.94 16.88 3.14
C TRP A 190 6.22 15.58 2.75
N THR A 191 6.37 14.51 3.54
CA THR A 191 5.62 13.26 3.31
C THR A 191 4.12 13.43 3.58
N ALA A 192 3.75 14.29 4.52
CA ALA A 192 2.35 14.64 4.79
C ALA A 192 1.75 15.46 3.64
N TRP A 193 2.50 16.41 3.08
CA TRP A 193 2.07 17.19 1.92
C TRP A 193 1.90 16.32 0.68
N LEU A 194 2.84 15.41 0.44
CA LEU A 194 2.73 14.44 -0.65
C LEU A 194 1.50 13.55 -0.47
N ALA A 195 1.25 13.06 0.75
CA ALA A 195 0.06 12.28 1.07
C ALA A 195 -1.24 13.07 0.88
N ALA A 196 -1.27 14.34 1.29
CA ALA A 196 -2.43 15.21 1.11
C ALA A 196 -2.71 15.47 -0.39
N ALA A 197 -1.67 15.75 -1.18
CA ALA A 197 -1.80 15.91 -2.62
C ALA A 197 -2.31 14.64 -3.30
N GLY A 198 -1.77 13.47 -2.92
CA GLY A 198 -2.25 12.18 -3.42
C GLY A 198 -3.68 11.87 -2.99
N ALA A 199 -4.09 12.24 -1.77
CA ALA A 199 -5.47 12.07 -1.33
C ALA A 199 -6.45 12.87 -2.19
N VAL A 200 -6.13 14.14 -2.49
CA VAL A 200 -6.93 14.98 -3.40
C VAL A 200 -6.97 14.37 -4.80
N ALA A 201 -5.83 13.92 -5.33
CA ALA A 201 -5.76 13.27 -6.63
C ALA A 201 -6.66 12.02 -6.72
N HIS A 202 -6.72 11.21 -5.66
CA HIS A 202 -7.56 10.00 -5.63
C HIS A 202 -9.05 10.27 -5.37
N ILE A 203 -9.43 11.45 -4.88
CA ILE A 203 -10.83 11.89 -4.93
C ILE A 203 -11.21 12.20 -6.38
N LEU A 204 -10.31 12.83 -7.14
CA LEU A 204 -10.56 13.17 -8.55
C LEU A 204 -10.69 11.94 -9.44
N ILE A 205 -9.90 10.87 -9.21
CA ILE A 205 -10.08 9.63 -9.97
C ILE A 205 -11.40 8.93 -9.63
N ALA A 206 -11.88 8.98 -8.39
CA ALA A 206 -13.20 8.45 -8.06
C ALA A 206 -14.34 9.27 -8.68
N ALA A 207 -14.12 10.57 -8.90
CA ALA A 207 -15.07 11.43 -9.62
C ALA A 207 -15.13 11.16 -11.14
N SER A 208 -14.25 10.31 -11.68
CA SER A 208 -14.23 9.97 -13.12
C SER A 208 -15.55 9.37 -13.60
N PHE A 209 -16.28 8.65 -12.74
CA PHE A 209 -17.60 8.10 -13.05
C PHE A 209 -18.65 9.16 -13.38
N VAL A 210 -18.44 10.41 -12.96
CA VAL A 210 -19.37 11.52 -13.19
C VAL A 210 -19.02 12.27 -14.49
N SER A 211 -17.82 12.09 -15.04
CA SER A 211 -17.35 12.81 -16.23
C SER A 211 -17.12 11.88 -17.43
N HIS A 212 -18.00 11.96 -18.42
CA HIS A 212 -17.83 11.24 -19.69
C HIS A 212 -16.98 12.08 -20.66
N GLY A 213 -15.90 11.51 -21.21
CA GLY A 213 -15.12 12.12 -22.32
C GLY A 213 -14.27 13.37 -21.98
N ALA A 214 -14.14 13.74 -20.71
CA ALA A 214 -13.36 14.90 -20.26
C ALA A 214 -11.95 14.51 -19.74
N PHE A 215 -11.13 15.50 -19.33
CA PHE A 215 -9.82 15.27 -18.70
C PHE A 215 -9.89 14.31 -17.49
N LEU A 216 -11.03 14.22 -16.81
CA LEU A 216 -11.25 13.31 -15.68
C LEU A 216 -11.78 11.93 -16.08
N SER A 217 -11.91 11.63 -17.39
CA SER A 217 -12.31 10.31 -17.88
C SER A 217 -11.26 9.25 -17.56
N LEU A 218 -11.70 8.01 -17.39
CA LEU A 218 -10.86 6.81 -17.27
C LEU A 218 -9.96 6.59 -18.49
N GLU A 219 -10.29 7.23 -19.62
CA GLU A 219 -9.55 7.16 -20.89
C GLU A 219 -8.39 8.17 -20.97
N SER A 220 -8.26 9.06 -19.98
CA SER A 220 -7.25 10.12 -19.99
C SER A 220 -5.96 9.71 -19.26
N LEU A 221 -4.92 10.55 -19.34
CA LEU A 221 -3.67 10.38 -18.58
C LEU A 221 -3.88 10.38 -17.04
N VAL A 222 -5.06 10.78 -16.53
CA VAL A 222 -5.39 10.72 -15.10
C VAL A 222 -5.26 9.31 -14.55
N ILE A 223 -5.58 8.28 -15.33
CA ILE A 223 -5.45 6.88 -14.91
C ILE A 223 -3.99 6.46 -14.66
N VAL A 224 -3.03 7.19 -15.24
CA VAL A 224 -1.59 6.95 -15.05
C VAL A 224 -1.04 7.85 -13.93
N TRP A 225 -1.35 9.13 -13.98
CA TRP A 225 -0.74 10.11 -13.07
C TRP A 225 -1.30 10.04 -11.64
N VAL A 226 -2.58 9.71 -11.45
CA VAL A 226 -3.15 9.63 -10.09
C VAL A 226 -2.55 8.48 -9.29
N PRO A 227 -2.50 7.22 -9.79
CA PRO A 227 -1.82 6.14 -9.07
C PRO A 227 -0.33 6.42 -8.82
N ALA A 228 0.34 7.16 -9.72
CA ALA A 228 1.72 7.57 -9.51
C ALA A 228 1.92 8.40 -8.23
N THR A 229 0.93 9.20 -7.81
CA THR A 229 0.99 9.93 -6.52
C THR A 229 1.01 8.99 -5.31
N PHE A 230 0.27 7.88 -5.40
CA PHE A 230 0.27 6.85 -4.35
C PHE A 230 1.59 6.08 -4.34
N PHE A 231 2.14 5.73 -5.50
CA PHE A 231 3.45 5.07 -5.59
C PHE A 231 4.58 5.96 -5.06
N ALA A 232 4.56 7.25 -5.40
CA ALA A 232 5.49 8.23 -4.86
C ALA A 232 5.37 8.33 -3.33
N TRP A 233 4.16 8.28 -2.78
CA TRP A 233 3.94 8.26 -1.34
C TRP A 233 4.50 7.00 -0.67
N ILE A 234 4.31 5.79 -1.24
CA ILE A 234 4.90 4.55 -0.70
C ILE A 234 6.42 4.70 -0.59
N ALA A 235 7.08 5.12 -1.68
CA ALA A 235 8.53 5.29 -1.71
C ALA A 235 8.98 6.35 -0.69
N ALA A 236 8.27 7.48 -0.62
CA ALA A 236 8.56 8.57 0.30
C ALA A 236 8.41 8.18 1.78
N ALA A 237 7.31 7.52 2.14
CA ALA A 237 7.06 7.05 3.50
C ALA A 237 8.08 5.98 3.91
N SER A 238 8.46 5.09 2.98
CA SER A 238 9.52 4.10 3.20
C SER A 238 10.88 4.76 3.44
N ALA A 239 11.26 5.74 2.61
CA ALA A 239 12.50 6.50 2.78
C ALA A 239 12.53 7.27 4.11
N ALA A 240 11.38 7.80 4.53
CA ALA A 240 11.25 8.50 5.81
C ALA A 240 11.37 7.54 7.00
N LEU A 241 10.76 6.35 6.93
CA LEU A 241 10.86 5.32 7.97
C LEU A 241 12.28 4.78 8.14
N LEU A 242 13.07 4.66 7.07
CA LEU A 242 14.49 4.26 7.18
C LEU A 242 15.34 5.25 7.98
N ARG A 243 14.88 6.50 8.12
CA ARG A 243 15.58 7.58 8.81
C ARG A 243 15.00 7.88 10.20
N ALA A 244 13.96 7.14 10.62
CA ALA A 244 13.16 7.42 11.81
C ALA A 244 13.59 6.64 13.06
#